data_AF-W2UFL6-F1
#
_entry.id   AF-W2UFL6-F1
#
_cell.length_a   1.000
_cell.length_b   1.000
_cell.length_c   1.000
_cell.angle_alpha   90.00
_cell.angle_beta   90.00
_cell.angle_gamma   90.00
#
_symmetry.space_group_name_H-M   'P 1'
#
loop_
_entity.id
_entity.type
_entity.pdbx_description
1 polymer ?
#
loop_
_entity_poly.entity_id
_entity_poly.type
_entity_poly.pdbx_seq_one_letter_code
_entity_poly.pdbx_strand_id
1 'polypeptide(L)'
;MSNFNPIQQFYRHPLSRAYAVKAKCAECVGCTPNHLEKGFKESISSCSSYSCPLRRFRPYQREKSLNSQKMPVQNLSMIGS
;
A
#
# COMPACT_ATOMS: atom_id res chain seq x y z
N MET A 1 -24.37 3.88 8.31
CA MET A 1 -23.50 3.79 7.11
C MET A 1 -22.06 3.99 7.52
N SER A 2 -21.23 2.96 7.37
CA SER A 2 -19.79 3.04 7.61
C SER A 2 -19.19 4.06 6.65
N ASN A 3 -18.73 5.21 7.13
CA ASN A 3 -18.03 6.17 6.28
C ASN A 3 -16.71 5.52 5.81
N PHE A 4 -16.65 5.18 4.53
CA PHE A 4 -15.49 4.53 3.89
C PHE A 4 -14.38 5.52 3.52
N ASN A 5 -14.55 6.82 3.79
CA ASN A 5 -13.56 7.84 3.46
C ASN A 5 -12.33 7.71 4.38
N PRO A 6 -11.14 7.39 3.84
CA PRO A 6 -9.92 7.22 4.63
C PRO A 6 -9.53 8.46 5.44
N ILE A 7 -9.86 9.65 4.95
CA ILE A 7 -9.52 10.93 5.60
C ILE A 7 -10.40 11.14 6.84
N GLN A 8 -11.71 10.91 6.73
CA GLN A 8 -12.61 10.95 7.88
C GLN A 8 -12.29 9.86 8.91
N GLN A 9 -11.87 8.67 8.44
CA GLN A 9 -11.45 7.59 9.32
C GLN A 9 -10.20 7.96 10.13
N PHE A 10 -9.27 8.70 9.53
CA PHE A 10 -8.13 9.26 10.24
C PHE A 10 -8.54 10.31 11.27
N TYR A 11 -9.46 11.24 10.94
CA TYR A 11 -9.93 12.22 11.93
C TYR A 11 -10.60 11.60 13.16
N ARG A 12 -11.24 10.43 13.02
CA ARG A 12 -11.79 9.67 14.16
C ARG A 12 -10.73 8.94 14.97
N HIS A 13 -9.57 8.65 14.37
CA HIS A 13 -8.49 7.86 14.96
C HIS A 13 -7.12 8.47 14.63
N PRO A 14 -6.84 9.71 15.07
CA PRO A 14 -5.68 10.48 14.61
C PRO A 14 -4.34 9.91 15.06
N LEU A 15 -4.34 9.06 16.09
CA LEU A 15 -3.13 8.40 16.59
C LEU A 15 -2.75 7.14 15.80
N SER A 16 -3.62 6.67 14.92
CA SER A 16 -3.37 5.45 14.14
C SER A 16 -2.51 5.77 12.92
N ARG A 17 -1.25 5.32 12.97
CA ARG A 17 -0.33 5.38 11.83
C ARG A 17 -0.93 4.76 10.57
N ALA A 18 -1.65 3.64 10.69
CA ALA A 18 -2.27 2.98 9.54
C ALA A 18 -3.35 3.85 8.90
N TYR A 19 -4.15 4.57 9.69
CA TYR A 19 -5.15 5.49 9.15
C TYR A 19 -4.52 6.77 8.59
N ALA A 20 -3.45 7.28 9.21
CA ALA A 20 -2.69 8.41 8.67
C ALA A 20 -2.16 8.13 7.26
N VAL A 21 -1.56 6.94 7.07
CA VAL A 21 -1.04 6.53 5.76
C VAL A 21 -2.17 6.33 4.75
N LYS A 22 -3.29 5.70 5.13
CA LYS A 22 -4.46 5.55 4.26
C LYS A 22 -5.04 6.90 3.83
N ALA A 23 -5.20 7.84 4.76
CA ALA A 23 -5.68 9.18 4.48
C ALA A 23 -4.73 9.92 3.53
N LYS A 24 -3.41 9.89 3.80
CA LYS A 24 -2.44 10.60 2.96
C LYS A 24 -2.38 10.05 1.54
N CYS A 25 -2.42 8.72 1.38
CA CYS A 25 -2.45 8.12 0.05
C CYS A 25 -3.75 8.43 -0.71
N ALA A 26 -4.89 8.50 -0.01
CA ALA A 26 -6.16 8.89 -0.60
C ALA A 26 -6.17 10.36 -1.03
N GLU A 27 -5.64 11.25 -0.21
CA GLU A 27 -5.47 12.67 -0.53
C GLU A 27 -4.62 12.86 -1.79
N CYS A 28 -3.50 12.15 -1.91
CA CYS A 28 -2.61 12.23 -3.07
C CYS A 28 -3.28 11.87 -4.41
N VAL A 29 -4.36 11.08 -4.41
CA VAL A 29 -5.04 10.64 -5.64
C VAL A 29 -6.36 11.37 -5.88
N GLY A 30 -6.71 12.38 -5.07
CA GLY A 30 -7.88 13.22 -5.28
C GLY A 30 -8.99 13.09 -4.23
N CYS A 31 -8.87 12.22 -3.22
CA CYS A 31 -9.85 12.19 -2.14
C CYS A 31 -9.72 13.43 -1.22
N THR A 32 -10.85 13.90 -0.70
CA THR A 32 -10.92 14.97 0.30
C THR A 32 -11.86 14.55 1.45
N PRO A 33 -11.98 15.28 2.56
CA PRO A 33 -12.94 14.96 3.61
C PRO A 33 -14.40 14.85 3.12
N ASN A 34 -14.73 15.57 2.05
CA ASN A 34 -16.08 15.69 1.49
C ASN A 34 -16.23 14.99 0.12
N HIS A 35 -15.15 14.47 -0.45
CA HIS A 35 -15.15 13.82 -1.75
C HIS A 35 -14.36 12.51 -1.72
N LEU A 36 -14.95 11.44 -2.26
CA LEU A 36 -14.28 10.16 -2.42
C LEU A 36 -14.07 9.89 -3.90
N GLU A 37 -12.81 9.95 -4.34
CA GLU A 37 -12.45 9.75 -5.74
C GLU A 37 -12.79 8.32 -6.19
N LYS A 38 -13.37 8.18 -7.38
CA LYS A 38 -13.80 6.86 -7.87
C LYS A 38 -12.55 6.03 -8.21
N GLY A 39 -12.48 4.80 -7.71
CA GLY A 39 -11.35 3.90 -7.95
C GLY A 39 -10.06 4.31 -7.23
N PHE A 40 -10.14 5.16 -6.18
CA PHE A 40 -8.97 5.62 -5.45
C PHE A 40 -8.09 4.47 -4.92
N LYS A 41 -8.68 3.32 -4.56
CA LYS A 41 -7.92 2.16 -4.05
C LYS A 41 -7.02 1.58 -5.15
N GLU A 42 -7.52 1.47 -6.38
CA GLU A 42 -6.77 1.03 -7.55
C GLU A 42 -5.68 2.03 -7.93
N SER A 43 -5.98 3.34 -7.89
CA SER A 43 -5.00 4.41 -8.13
C SER A 43 -3.86 4.38 -7.10
N ILE A 44 -4.19 4.17 -5.82
CA ILE A 44 -3.19 3.98 -4.77
C ILE A 44 -2.38 2.69 -5.04
N SER A 45 -3.05 1.55 -5.26
CA SER A 45 -2.39 0.26 -5.48
C SER A 45 -1.39 0.30 -6.65
N SER A 46 -1.76 0.98 -7.75
CA SER A 46 -0.97 1.10 -8.97
C SER A 46 0.06 2.24 -8.96
N CYS A 47 0.05 3.11 -7.95
CA CYS A 47 0.93 4.28 -7.89
C CYS A 47 2.42 3.89 -8.04
N SER A 48 3.12 4.40 -9.04
CA SER A 48 4.50 4.03 -9.32
C SER A 48 5.53 5.02 -8.75
N SER A 49 5.10 6.08 -8.06
CA SER A 49 5.99 7.13 -7.54
C SER A 49 7.06 6.57 -6.59
N TYR A 50 8.30 6.51 -7.06
CA TYR A 50 9.47 6.04 -6.31
C TYR A 50 9.91 7.04 -5.24
N SER A 51 9.70 8.34 -5.48
CA SER A 51 10.05 9.42 -4.56
C SER A 51 9.07 9.54 -3.38
N CYS A 52 7.97 8.78 -3.37
CA CYS A 52 7.01 8.81 -2.27
C CYS A 52 7.59 8.12 -1.02
N PRO A 53 7.78 8.82 0.12
CA PRO A 53 8.33 8.21 1.33
C PRO A 53 7.40 7.13 1.93
N LEU A 54 6.10 7.21 1.61
CA LEU A 54 5.10 6.23 2.05
C LEU A 54 4.98 5.01 1.14
N ARG A 55 5.78 4.91 0.06
CA ARG A 55 5.71 3.83 -0.93
C ARG A 55 5.75 2.42 -0.31
N ARG A 56 6.60 2.20 0.70
CA ARG A 56 6.71 0.90 1.41
C ARG A 56 5.53 0.60 2.34
N PHE A 57 4.77 1.63 2.73
CA PHE A 57 3.63 1.52 3.64
C PHE A 57 2.29 1.65 2.92
N ARG A 58 2.32 1.68 1.57
CA ARG A 58 1.15 1.99 0.78
C ARG A 58 0.05 0.95 0.99
N PRO A 59 -1.19 1.36 1.28
CA PRO A 59 -2.29 0.43 1.47
C PRO A 59 -2.75 -0.15 0.12
N TYR A 60 -3.57 -1.20 0.19
CA TYR A 60 -4.20 -1.84 -0.98
C TYR A 60 -3.23 -2.39 -2.01
N GLN A 61 -1.96 -2.59 -1.65
CA GLN A 61 -1.06 -3.43 -2.43
C GLN A 61 -1.76 -4.78 -2.57
N ARG A 62 -2.14 -5.16 -3.79
CA ARG A 62 -2.60 -6.53 -4.03
C ARG A 62 -1.53 -7.42 -3.42
N GLU A 63 -1.93 -8.35 -2.58
CA GLU A 63 -1.09 -9.49 -2.26
C GLU A 63 -0.75 -10.12 -3.61
N LYS A 64 0.38 -9.72 -4.20
CA LYS A 64 1.09 -10.58 -5.12
C LYS A 64 1.55 -11.69 -4.21
N SER A 65 0.65 -12.65 -3.99
CA SER A 65 0.91 -13.88 -3.27
C SER A 65 2.29 -14.34 -3.69
N LEU A 66 3.16 -14.50 -2.69
CA LEU A 66 4.53 -14.99 -2.81
C LEU A 66 4.52 -16.45 -3.30
N ASN A 67 3.96 -16.72 -4.48
CA ASN A 67 4.08 -18.01 -5.15
C ASN A 67 5.18 -18.00 -6.22
N SER A 68 5.98 -16.92 -6.31
CA SER A 68 7.03 -16.77 -7.32
C SER A 68 8.42 -16.52 -6.74
N GLN A 69 8.78 -17.02 -5.54
CA GLN A 69 10.19 -17.11 -5.13
C GLN A 69 10.45 -18.32 -4.21
N LYS A 70 10.09 -19.53 -4.67
CA LYS A 70 10.84 -20.72 -4.26
C LYS A 70 11.89 -20.97 -5.33
N MET A 71 12.98 -20.21 -5.28
CA MET A 71 14.19 -20.59 -6.02
C MET A 71 14.66 -21.92 -5.39
N PRO A 72 14.74 -23.05 -6.11
CA PRO A 72 15.44 -24.20 -5.57
C PRO A 72 16.91 -23.79 -5.46
N VAL A 73 17.40 -23.66 -4.22
CA VAL A 73 18.82 -23.65 -3.93
C VAL A 73 19.35 -25.03 -4.36
N GLN A 74 19.76 -25.15 -5.61
CA GLN A 74 20.56 -26.28 -6.05
C GLN A 74 21.96 -26.06 -5.50
N ASN A 75 22.25 -26.84 -4.47
CA ASN A 75 23.52 -26.98 -3.78
C ASN A 75 24.67 -27.11 -4.80
N LEU A 76 25.49 -26.07 -4.94
CA LEU A 76 26.75 -26.13 -5.67
C LEU A 76 27.80 -26.76 -4.75
N SER A 77 27.84 -28.10 -4.72
CA SER A 77 28.98 -28.83 -4.15
C SER A 77 30.15 -28.76 -5.13
N MET A 78 30.92 -27.67 -5.03
CA MET A 78 32.29 -27.62 -5.52
C MET A 78 33.18 -28.30 -4.48
N ILE A 79 33.49 -29.57 -4.69
CA ILE A 79 34.69 -30.19 -4.12
C ILE A 79 35.71 -30.30 -5.24
N GLY A 80 36.64 -29.34 -5.25
CA GLY A 80 37.90 -29.49 -5.94
C GLY A 80 38.87 -30.27 -5.03
N SER A 81 39.51 -31.29 -5.59
CA SER A 81 40.93 -31.66 -5.45
C SER A 81 41.18 -32.88 -6.31
#